data_AF-A0A2K4ZQV2-F1
#
_entry.id   AF-A0A2K4ZQV2-F1
#
_cell.length_a   1.000
_cell.length_b   1.000
_cell.length_c   1.000
_cell.angle_alpha   90.00
_cell.angle_beta   90.00
_cell.angle_gamma   90.00
#
_symmetry.space_group_name_H-M   'P 1'
#
loop_
_entity.id
_entity.type
_entity.pdbx_description
1 polymer ?
#
loop_
_entity_poly.entity_id
_entity_poly.type
_entity_poly.pdbx_seq_one_letter_code
_entity_poly.pdbx_strand_id
1 'polypeptide(L)'
;MPLVICCNLDLPDGSGMDFLDEVRAVQGDSFVVGMFQMKNPPVRFLLFFILTENNDLTTEYEYRHEGVNDYITSPVNIPELIRRVLFFVE
;
A
#
# COMPACT_ATOMS: atom_id res chain seq x y z
N MET A 1 8.46 12.14 6.85
CA MET A 1 8.21 10.83 7.46
C MET A 1 7.34 10.05 6.49
N PRO A 2 7.77 8.86 6.04
CA PRO A 2 6.97 8.03 5.14
C PRO A 2 5.76 7.48 5.89
N LEU A 3 4.62 7.44 5.21
CA LEU A 3 3.40 6.78 5.70
C LEU A 3 3.32 5.41 5.03
N VAL A 4 3.27 4.36 5.85
CA VAL A 4 3.08 2.99 5.41
C VAL A 4 1.64 2.60 5.68
N ILE A 5 0.96 2.08 4.66
CA ILE A 5 -0.41 1.59 4.75
C ILE A 5 -0.38 0.10 4.40
N CYS A 6 -0.83 -0.76 5.32
CA CYS A 6 -1.03 -2.18 5.07
C CYS A 6 -2.53 -2.46 5.00
N CYS A 7 -3.04 -2.87 3.83
CA CYS A 7 -4.46 -3.10 3.60
C CYS A 7 -4.70 -4.53 3.11
N ASN A 8 -5.73 -5.19 3.64
CA ASN A 8 -6.19 -6.46 3.08
C ASN A 8 -7.10 -6.16 1.88
N LEU A 9 -6.79 -6.70 0.70
CA LEU A 9 -7.62 -6.52 -0.49
C LEU A 9 -8.70 -7.57 -0.63
N ASP A 10 -8.53 -8.72 0.02
CA ASP A 10 -9.46 -9.85 -0.02
C ASP A 10 -10.65 -9.65 0.95
N LEU A 11 -10.97 -8.39 1.27
CA LEU A 11 -12.13 -8.06 2.09
C LEU A 11 -13.40 -8.43 1.33
N PRO A 12 -14.36 -9.14 1.96
CA PRO A 12 -15.52 -9.69 1.27
C PRO A 12 -16.50 -8.62 0.75
N ASP A 13 -16.37 -7.39 1.24
CA ASP A 13 -17.15 -6.22 0.80
C ASP A 13 -16.48 -5.45 -0.35
N GLY A 14 -15.28 -5.86 -0.80
CA GLY A 14 -14.53 -5.20 -1.86
C GLY A 14 -13.85 -3.89 -1.45
N SER A 15 -14.01 -3.46 -0.20
CA SER A 15 -13.54 -2.16 0.29
C SER A 15 -12.02 -1.97 0.19
N GLY A 16 -11.24 -3.04 0.25
CA GLY A 16 -9.79 -3.00 0.09
C GLY A 16 -9.39 -2.56 -1.32
N MET A 17 -10.06 -3.10 -2.34
CA MET A 17 -9.84 -2.73 -3.75
C MET A 17 -10.29 -1.30 -4.01
N ASP A 18 -11.45 -0.90 -3.50
CA ASP A 18 -11.94 0.49 -3.62
C ASP A 18 -10.96 1.49 -2.99
N PHE A 19 -10.40 1.13 -1.83
CA PHE A 19 -9.39 1.95 -1.17
C PHE A 19 -8.07 2.02 -1.94
N LEU A 20 -7.65 0.93 -2.60
CA LEU A 20 -6.50 0.94 -3.51
C LEU A 20 -6.74 1.87 -4.70
N ASP A 21 -7.90 1.79 -5.34
CA ASP A 21 -8.26 2.66 -6.47
C ASP A 21 -8.29 4.14 -6.06
N GLU A 22 -8.84 4.45 -4.89
CA GLU A 22 -8.83 5.80 -4.34
C GLU A 22 -7.40 6.28 -4.06
N VAL A 23 -6.56 5.45 -3.43
CA VAL A 23 -5.15 5.77 -3.17
C VAL A 23 -4.38 6.00 -4.47
N ARG A 24 -4.64 5.23 -5.53
CA ARG A 24 -3.99 5.37 -6.84
C ARG A 24 -4.46 6.61 -7.60
N ALA A 25 -5.77 6.86 -7.65
CA ALA A 25 -6.31 8.09 -8.22
C ALA A 25 -5.71 9.32 -7.54
N VAL A 26 -5.52 9.22 -6.22
CA VAL A 26 -4.93 10.28 -5.40
C VAL A 26 -3.39 10.35 -5.53
N GLN A 27 -2.67 9.25 -5.80
CA GLN A 27 -1.21 9.25 -6.05
C GLN A 27 -0.83 9.70 -7.47
N GLY A 28 -1.68 9.44 -8.46
CA GLY A 28 -1.47 9.86 -9.85
C GLY A 28 -1.64 11.37 -10.05
N ASP A 29 -2.49 12.00 -9.23
CA ASP A 29 -2.58 13.45 -9.14
C ASP A 29 -1.66 13.98 -8.05
N SER A 30 -1.04 15.14 -8.29
CA SER A 30 -0.23 15.93 -7.34
C SER A 30 -1.03 16.41 -6.09
N PHE A 31 -2.18 15.79 -5.82
CA PHE A 31 -3.21 16.22 -4.89
C PHE A 31 -3.06 15.61 -3.50
N VAL A 32 -2.22 14.58 -3.26
CA VAL A 32 -1.82 14.18 -1.89
C VAL A 32 -0.97 15.22 -1.17
N VAL A 33 -0.24 16.08 -1.90
CA VAL A 33 0.37 17.28 -1.31
C VAL A 33 -0.72 18.18 -0.70
N GLY A 34 -1.94 18.11 -1.25
CA GLY A 34 -3.13 18.82 -0.79
C GLY A 34 -3.97 18.05 0.22
N MET A 35 -4.40 16.81 -0.05
CA MET A 35 -5.46 16.12 0.69
C MET A 35 -5.07 15.58 2.05
N PHE A 36 -3.78 15.36 2.33
CA PHE A 36 -3.32 15.46 3.70
C PHE A 36 -3.38 16.95 4.13
N GLN A 37 -4.58 17.54 4.18
CA GLN A 37 -4.85 18.82 4.82
C GLN A 37 -4.69 18.68 6.36
N MET A 38 -3.69 17.95 6.84
CA MET A 38 -3.09 18.28 8.12
C MET A 38 -2.37 19.61 7.92
N LYS A 39 -2.41 20.47 8.93
CA LYS A 39 -1.78 21.81 8.92
C LYS A 39 -0.29 21.82 8.54
N ASN A 40 0.38 20.66 8.45
CA ASN A 40 1.71 20.46 7.86
C ASN A 40 2.06 18.94 7.74
N PRO A 41 1.92 18.24 6.59
CA PRO A 41 2.38 16.85 6.48
C PRO A 41 3.69 16.78 5.67
N PRO A 42 4.79 16.28 6.26
CA PRO A 42 6.04 16.04 5.54
C PRO A 42 6.01 14.67 4.85
N VAL A 43 4.91 14.32 4.18
CA VAL A 43 4.69 12.98 3.61
C VAL A 43 4.81 13.08 2.09
N ARG A 44 6.03 12.82 1.61
CA ARG A 44 6.37 12.90 0.17
C ARG A 44 6.22 11.57 -0.56
N PHE A 45 6.03 10.47 0.19
CA PHE A 45 5.93 9.11 -0.32
C PHE A 45 4.95 8.32 0.55
N LEU A 46 3.98 7.68 -0.10
CA LEU A 46 3.00 6.80 0.51
C LEU A 46 3.28 5.39 0.02
N LEU A 47 3.59 4.50 0.95
CA LEU A 47 3.94 3.12 0.66
C LEU A 47 2.74 2.25 0.97
N PHE A 48 2.11 1.77 -0.09
CA PHE A 48 0.95 0.90 -0.03
C PHE A 48 1.38 -0.55 -0.12
N PHE A 49 1.17 -1.29 0.96
CA PHE A 49 1.41 -2.72 1.09
C PHE A 49 0.08 -3.48 1.10
N ILE A 50 0.00 -4.54 0.32
CA ILE A 50 -1.15 -5.46 0.40
C ILE A 50 -0.88 -6.54 1.43
N LEU A 51 -1.86 -6.83 2.27
CA LEU A 51 -1.93 -8.05 3.05
C LEU A 51 -2.81 -9.04 2.29
N THR A 52 -2.27 -10.21 1.96
CA THR A 52 -3.04 -11.25 1.28
C THR A 52 -2.80 -12.60 1.95
N GLU A 53 -3.81 -13.47 1.96
CA GLU A 53 -3.61 -14.88 2.33
C GLU A 53 -3.11 -15.71 1.15
N ASN A 54 -3.14 -15.13 -0.06
CA ASN A 54 -2.76 -15.81 -1.28
C ASN A 54 -1.25 -15.65 -1.55
N ASN A 55 -0.60 -16.76 -1.91
CA ASN A 55 0.82 -16.79 -2.31
C ASN A 55 1.00 -17.21 -3.78
N ASP A 56 -0.07 -17.14 -4.57
CA ASP A 56 -0.04 -17.46 -5.99
C ASP A 56 0.59 -16.32 -6.80
N LEU A 57 1.44 -16.70 -7.77
CA LEU A 57 2.14 -15.76 -8.66
C LEU A 57 1.17 -14.88 -9.46
N THR A 58 -0.02 -15.38 -9.78
CA THR A 58 -1.05 -14.64 -10.52
C THR A 58 -1.48 -13.38 -9.75
N THR A 59 -1.71 -13.54 -8.44
CA THR A 59 -2.14 -12.46 -7.56
C THR A 59 -1.02 -11.43 -7.35
N GLU A 60 0.25 -11.87 -7.31
CA GLU A 60 1.40 -10.94 -7.32
C GLU A 60 1.45 -10.09 -8.60
N TYR A 61 1.21 -10.70 -9.77
CA TYR A 61 1.20 -9.95 -11.04
C TYR A 61 0.08 -8.93 -11.10
N GLU A 62 -1.12 -9.31 -10.63
CA GLU A 62 -2.27 -8.41 -10.53
C GLU A 62 -1.90 -7.22 -9.64
N TYR A 63 -1.41 -7.44 -8.43
CA TYR A 63 -1.03 -6.36 -7.51
C TYR A 63 0.04 -5.42 -8.05
N ARG A 64 1.06 -5.94 -8.75
CA ARG A 64 2.05 -5.07 -9.42
C ARG A 64 1.44 -4.26 -10.55
N HIS A 65 0.53 -4.85 -11.34
CA HIS A 65 -0.19 -4.12 -12.37
C HIS A 65 -1.10 -3.05 -11.76
N GLU A 66 -1.65 -3.32 -10.58
CA GLU A 66 -2.40 -2.38 -9.76
C GLU A 66 -1.52 -1.36 -9.01
N GLY A 67 -0.24 -1.18 -9.38
CA GLY A 67 0.59 -0.08 -8.88
C GLY A 67 0.89 -0.14 -7.37
N VAL A 68 0.74 -1.32 -6.78
CA VAL A 68 1.06 -1.56 -5.37
C VAL A 68 2.58 -1.58 -5.21
N ASN A 69 3.07 -1.04 -4.10
CA ASN A 69 4.51 -0.95 -3.86
C ASN A 69 5.10 -2.31 -3.50
N ASP A 70 4.38 -3.07 -2.67
CA ASP A 70 4.74 -4.43 -2.31
C ASP A 70 3.55 -5.19 -1.68
N TYR A 71 3.68 -6.50 -1.48
CA TYR A 71 2.67 -7.32 -0.82
C TYR A 71 3.30 -8.22 0.25
N ILE A 72 2.53 -8.56 1.27
CA ILE A 72 2.93 -9.38 2.41
C ILE A 72 1.89 -10.48 2.57
N THR A 73 2.38 -11.72 2.64
CA THR A 73 1.52 -12.88 2.84
C THR A 73 1.20 -13.08 4.32
N SER A 74 -0.03 -13.49 4.59
CA SER A 74 -0.47 -13.93 5.91
C SER A 74 -0.04 -15.40 6.15
N PRO A 75 0.40 -15.76 7.36
CA PRO A 75 0.59 -14.90 8.52
C PRO A 75 1.81 -13.98 8.38
N VAL A 76 1.67 -12.74 8.85
CA VAL A 76 2.70 -11.70 8.70
C VAL A 76 4.01 -12.09 9.37
N ASN A 77 5.09 -12.12 8.58
CA ASN A 77 6.45 -12.29 9.06
C ASN A 77 7.04 -10.93 9.49
N ILE A 78 7.10 -10.68 10.81
CA ILE A 78 7.53 -9.40 11.38
C ILE A 78 8.95 -8.98 10.93
N PRO A 79 9.99 -9.84 10.99
CA PRO A 79 11.30 -9.51 10.42
C PRO A 79 11.28 -9.09 8.94
N GLU A 80 10.45 -9.72 8.14
CA GLU A 80 10.34 -9.45 6.71
C GLU A 80 9.61 -8.13 6.43
N LEU A 81 8.50 -7.88 7.14
CA LEU A 81 7.79 -6.62 7.12
C LEU A 81 8.73 -5.45 7.44
N ILE A 82 9.53 -5.58 8.51
CA ILE A 82 10.51 -4.54 8.88
C ILE A 82 11.52 -4.30 7.76
N ARG A 83 12.05 -5.37 7.13
CA ARG A 83 12.98 -5.23 6.00
C ARG A 83 12.36 -4.53 4.80
N ARG A 84 11.14 -4.92 4.43
CA ARG A 84 10.44 -4.34 3.28
C ARG A 84 10.10 -2.88 3.53
N VAL A 85 9.65 -2.52 4.74
CA VAL A 85 9.43 -1.11 5.10
C VAL A 85 10.73 -0.33 5.04
N LEU A 86 11.80 -0.80 5.68
CA LEU A 86 13.09 -0.11 5.70
C LEU A 86 13.65 0.15 4.30
N PHE A 87 13.47 -0.78 3.35
CA PHE A 87 13.89 -0.63 1.95
C PHE A 87 13.34 0.63 1.27
N PHE A 88 12.16 1.10 1.66
CA PHE A 88 11.52 2.26 1.07
C PHE A 88 11.64 3.55 1.91
N VAL A 89 12.25 3.47 3.10
CA VAL A 89 12.45 4.64 4.00
C VAL A 89 13.85 5.24 3.87
N GLU A 90 14.83 4.50 3.34
CA GLU A 90 16.16 4.99 2.91
C GLU A 90 16.10 5.76 1.58
#